data_AF-A0A843I924-F1
#
_entry.id   AF-A0A843I924-F1
#
_cell.length_a   1.000
_cell.length_b   1.000
_cell.length_c   1.000
_cell.angle_alpha   90.00
_cell.angle_beta   90.00
_cell.angle_gamma   90.00
#
_symmetry.space_group_name_H-M   'P 1'
#
loop_
_entity.id
_entity.type
_entity.pdbx_description
1 polymer ?
#
loop_
_entity_poly.entity_id
_entity_poly.type
_entity_poly.pdbx_seq_one_letter_code
_entity_poly.pdbx_strand_id
1 'polypeptide(L)'
;MKVVRTGLPATELLNELRRDLQRPDLELMQRIPAPRPGERYRDLVADLFTKYGVAAVYIRLKAGGNERRYAIVARYDWAYGGFAEGWIVEGEEVKVYEPIGISMGQFGATLEEFGDLFWRAENLLASRKVEEAERESE
;
A
#
# COMPACT_ATOMS: atom_id res chain seq x y z
N MET A 1 15.24 1.91 17.13
CA MET A 1 14.01 1.25 16.63
C MET A 1 13.06 0.90 17.77
N LYS A 2 11.87 1.51 17.80
CA LYS A 2 10.83 1.40 18.84
C LYS A 2 9.56 0.82 18.23
N VAL A 3 8.96 -0.19 18.87
CA VAL A 3 7.68 -0.78 18.43
C VAL A 3 6.56 -0.20 19.28
N VAL A 4 5.52 0.32 18.63
CA VAL A 4 4.33 0.90 19.26
C VAL A 4 3.10 0.16 18.77
N ARG A 5 2.36 -0.47 19.68
CA ARG A 5 1.03 -0.99 19.39
C ARG A 5 0.04 0.17 19.47
N THR A 6 -0.65 0.44 18.37
CA THR A 6 -1.54 1.61 18.28
C THR A 6 -2.88 1.37 18.98
N GLY A 7 -3.30 0.10 19.10
CA GLY A 7 -4.67 -0.27 19.50
C GLY A 7 -5.73 0.08 18.45
N LEU A 8 -5.32 0.59 17.29
CA LEU A 8 -6.19 0.96 16.18
C LEU A 8 -6.31 -0.20 15.19
N PRO A 9 -7.47 -0.41 14.56
CA PRO A 9 -7.66 -1.49 13.59
C PRO A 9 -6.85 -1.25 12.31
N ALA A 10 -6.49 -2.31 11.60
CA ALA A 10 -5.79 -2.24 10.31
C ALA A 10 -6.52 -1.42 9.22
N THR A 11 -7.82 -1.17 9.38
CA THR A 11 -8.55 -0.20 8.53
C THR A 11 -7.98 1.21 8.63
N GLU A 12 -7.49 1.62 9.81
CA GLU A 12 -6.84 2.93 9.98
C GLU A 12 -5.49 2.98 9.27
N LEU A 13 -4.75 1.88 9.23
CA LEU A 13 -3.54 1.79 8.41
C LEU A 13 -3.87 1.99 6.93
N LEU A 14 -4.93 1.36 6.42
CA LEU A 14 -5.38 1.55 5.04
C LEU A 14 -5.82 3.00 4.80
N ASN A 15 -6.49 3.64 5.76
CA ASN A 15 -6.85 5.05 5.67
C ASN A 15 -5.61 5.96 5.59
N GLU A 16 -4.57 5.70 6.38
CA GLU A 16 -3.30 6.43 6.29
C GLU A 16 -2.65 6.23 4.92
N LEU A 17 -2.56 5.00 4.42
CA LEU A 17 -2.03 4.71 3.09
C LEU A 17 -2.81 5.44 1.99
N ARG A 18 -4.15 5.44 2.07
CA ARG A 18 -5.02 6.17 1.14
C ARG A 18 -4.69 7.66 1.13
N ARG A 19 -4.54 8.28 2.30
CA ARG A 19 -4.19 9.70 2.41
C ARG A 19 -2.82 9.97 1.80
N ASP A 20 -1.82 9.16 2.12
CA ASP A 20 -0.46 9.37 1.63
C ASP A 20 -0.31 9.15 0.11
N LEU A 21 -1.06 8.21 -0.48
CA LEU A 21 -1.09 8.03 -1.95
C LEU A 21 -1.72 9.21 -2.69
N GLN A 22 -2.59 9.98 -2.04
CA GLN A 22 -3.28 11.13 -2.63
C GLN A 22 -2.58 12.46 -2.34
N ARG A 23 -1.42 12.43 -1.67
CA ARG A 23 -0.72 13.65 -1.29
C ARG A 23 -0.20 14.41 -2.52
N PRO A 24 -0.44 15.73 -2.59
CA PRO A 24 0.08 16.55 -3.67
C PRO A 24 1.60 16.71 -3.58
N ASP A 25 2.25 16.43 -2.46
CA ASP A 25 3.70 16.46 -2.31
C ASP A 25 4.34 15.07 -2.36
N LEU A 26 3.67 14.08 -2.97
CA LEU A 26 4.23 12.76 -3.19
C LEU A 26 5.44 12.83 -4.16
N GLU A 27 6.58 12.32 -3.70
CA GLU A 27 7.87 12.34 -4.40
C GLU A 27 8.27 10.94 -4.89
N LEU A 28 7.93 9.90 -4.12
CA LEU A 28 8.31 8.53 -4.42
C LEU A 28 7.19 7.56 -4.04
N MET A 29 7.01 6.56 -4.89
CA MET A 29 6.23 5.37 -4.57
C MET A 29 6.92 4.12 -5.11
N GLN A 30 7.15 3.15 -4.24
CA GLN A 30 7.62 1.81 -4.58
C GLN A 30 6.73 0.78 -3.89
N ARG A 31 6.49 -0.36 -4.53
CA ARG A 31 5.67 -1.43 -3.98
C ARG A 31 6.24 -2.81 -4.30
N ILE A 32 6.05 -3.74 -3.38
CA ILE A 32 6.36 -5.15 -3.50
C ILE A 32 5.07 -5.92 -3.20
N PRO A 33 4.65 -6.86 -4.06
CA PRO A 33 5.30 -7.22 -5.33
C PRO A 33 5.22 -6.08 -6.36
N ALA A 34 6.22 -5.94 -7.23
CA ALA A 34 6.19 -4.93 -8.29
C ALA A 34 5.48 -5.52 -9.51
N PRO A 35 4.45 -4.86 -10.09
CA PRO A 35 3.82 -5.34 -11.31
C PRO A 35 4.78 -5.25 -12.49
N ARG A 36 4.73 -6.23 -13.39
CA ARG A 36 5.45 -6.16 -14.67
C ARG A 36 4.76 -5.16 -15.61
N PRO A 37 5.46 -4.68 -16.67
CA PRO A 37 4.82 -3.87 -17.69
C PRO A 37 3.56 -4.55 -18.25
N GLY A 38 2.42 -3.87 -18.19
CA GLY A 38 1.12 -4.38 -18.63
C GLY A 38 0.31 -5.14 -17.57
N GLU A 39 0.87 -5.45 -16.40
CA GLU A 39 0.13 -6.06 -15.29
C GLU A 39 -0.53 -5.01 -14.40
N ARG A 40 -1.77 -5.28 -13.98
CA ARG A 40 -2.42 -4.47 -12.96
C ARG A 40 -2.01 -4.95 -11.59
N TYR A 41 -1.58 -4.03 -10.73
CA TYR A 41 -1.13 -4.37 -9.37
C TYR A 41 -2.19 -5.14 -8.56
N ARG A 42 -3.47 -4.75 -8.69
CA ARG A 42 -4.59 -5.44 -8.03
C ARG A 42 -4.70 -6.91 -8.44
N ASP A 43 -4.47 -7.23 -9.71
CA ASP A 43 -4.59 -8.59 -10.23
C ASP A 43 -3.44 -9.46 -9.70
N LEU A 44 -2.24 -8.89 -9.62
CA LEU A 44 -1.06 -9.55 -9.02
C LEU A 44 -1.28 -9.89 -7.54
N VAL A 45 -1.81 -8.96 -6.75
CA VAL A 45 -2.08 -9.20 -5.32
C VAL A 45 -3.24 -10.18 -5.15
N ALA A 46 -4.29 -10.09 -5.99
CA ALA A 46 -5.40 -11.02 -6.00
C ALA A 46 -4.95 -12.46 -6.34
N ASP A 47 -4.05 -12.62 -7.31
CA ASP A 47 -3.49 -13.92 -7.68
C ASP A 47 -2.73 -14.54 -6.51
N LEU A 48 -1.86 -13.78 -5.83
CA LEU A 48 -1.15 -14.25 -4.64
C LEU A 48 -2.12 -14.73 -3.55
N PHE A 49 -3.13 -13.92 -3.25
CA PHE A 49 -4.10 -14.25 -2.22
C PHE A 49 -4.93 -15.49 -2.58
N THR A 50 -5.41 -15.58 -3.82
CA THR A 50 -6.25 -16.69 -4.30
C THR A 50 -5.46 -17.99 -4.36
N LYS A 51 -4.22 -17.94 -4.82
CA LYS A 51 -3.38 -19.13 -5.03
C LYS A 51 -2.79 -19.68 -3.73
N TYR A 52 -2.41 -18.82 -2.80
CA TYR A 52 -1.68 -19.22 -1.60
C TYR A 52 -2.47 -19.03 -0.30
N GLY A 53 -3.67 -18.45 -0.37
CA GLY A 53 -4.43 -18.06 0.83
C GLY A 53 -3.76 -16.93 1.62
N VAL A 54 -2.75 -16.26 1.04
CA VAL A 54 -2.02 -15.18 1.69
C VAL A 54 -1.48 -14.20 0.65
N ALA A 55 -1.57 -12.91 0.94
CA ALA A 55 -0.93 -11.85 0.19
C ALA A 55 -0.25 -10.89 1.16
N ALA A 56 1.05 -10.67 0.94
CA ALA A 56 1.82 -9.67 1.65
C ALA A 56 2.21 -8.55 0.67
N VAL A 57 1.94 -7.32 1.06
CA VAL A 57 2.29 -6.14 0.29
C VAL A 57 3.14 -5.20 1.13
N TYR A 58 4.21 -4.68 0.52
CA TYR A 58 5.08 -3.68 1.11
C TYR A 58 5.07 -2.46 0.23
N ILE A 59 4.83 -1.28 0.80
CA ILE A 59 4.78 -0.02 0.08
C ILE A 59 5.72 0.96 0.75
N ARG A 60 6.58 1.61 -0.03
CA ARG A 60 7.42 2.72 0.41
C ARG A 60 6.95 4.00 -0.27
N LEU A 61 6.58 4.98 0.54
CA LEU A 61 6.18 6.31 0.08
C LEU A 61 7.15 7.36 0.63
N LYS A 62 7.47 8.36 -0.18
CA LYS A 62 8.14 9.59 0.27
C LYS A 62 7.29 10.78 -0.15
N ALA A 63 6.94 11.63 0.81
CA ALA A 63 6.15 12.82 0.56
C ALA A 63 6.52 13.95 1.53
N GLY A 64 6.80 15.14 1.00
CA GLY A 64 7.20 16.31 1.79
C GLY A 64 8.44 16.05 2.65
N GLY A 65 9.44 15.37 2.08
CA GLY A 65 10.68 14.98 2.78
C GLY A 65 10.54 13.82 3.79
N ASN A 66 9.33 13.38 4.12
CA ASN A 66 9.09 12.28 5.06
C ASN A 66 8.93 10.94 4.33
N GLU A 67 9.52 9.87 4.89
CA GLU A 67 9.38 8.52 4.37
C GLU A 67 8.51 7.65 5.28
N ARG A 68 7.52 6.98 4.68
CA ARG A 68 6.64 5.99 5.33
C ARG A 68 6.74 4.66 4.61
N ARG A 69 6.85 3.56 5.36
CA ARG A 69 6.80 2.19 4.80
C ARG A 69 5.64 1.43 5.39
N TYR A 70 4.76 0.93 4.55
CA TYR A 70 3.62 0.12 4.93
C TYR A 70 3.94 -1.34 4.66
N ALA A 71 3.56 -2.20 5.59
CA ALA A 71 3.51 -3.63 5.37
C ALA A 71 2.11 -4.09 5.75
N ILE A 72 1.46 -4.80 4.85
CA ILE A 72 0.11 -5.32 5.02
C ILE A 72 0.13 -6.79 4.65
N VAL A 73 -0.43 -7.62 5.51
CA VAL A 73 -0.57 -9.05 5.27
C VAL A 73 -2.04 -9.40 5.38
N ALA A 74 -2.62 -9.87 4.29
CA ALA A 74 -3.95 -10.47 4.25
C ALA A 74 -3.80 -11.99 4.16
N ARG A 75 -4.53 -12.72 4.98
CA ARG A 75 -4.52 -14.20 5.02
C ARG A 75 -5.95 -14.72 5.02
N TYR A 76 -6.19 -15.86 4.41
CA TYR A 76 -7.47 -16.56 4.45
C TYR A 76 -7.26 -17.94 5.06
N ASP A 77 -7.91 -18.18 6.19
CA ASP A 77 -8.00 -19.49 6.81
C ASP A 77 -9.38 -20.08 6.55
N TRP A 78 -9.44 -21.27 5.96
CA TRP A 78 -10.71 -21.94 5.62
C TRP A 78 -11.56 -22.32 6.84
N ALA A 79 -10.96 -22.41 8.03
CA ALA A 79 -11.64 -22.68 9.29
C ALA A 79 -12.02 -21.41 10.07
N TYR A 80 -11.26 -20.32 9.92
CA TYR A 80 -11.40 -19.12 10.76
C TYR A 80 -11.78 -17.84 9.98
N GLY A 81 -11.83 -17.88 8.65
CA GLY A 81 -12.12 -16.74 7.79
C GLY A 81 -10.88 -15.93 7.39
N GLY A 82 -11.10 -14.78 6.76
CA GLY A 82 -10.03 -13.89 6.34
C GLY A 82 -9.60 -12.93 7.45
N PHE A 83 -8.30 -12.64 7.51
CA PHE A 83 -7.71 -11.67 8.43
C PHE A 83 -6.74 -10.75 7.69
N ALA A 84 -6.73 -9.47 8.06
CA ALA A 84 -5.71 -8.52 7.61
C ALA A 84 -5.04 -7.86 8.80
N GLU A 85 -3.73 -7.74 8.73
CA GLU A 85 -2.90 -7.05 9.71
C GLU A 85 -1.87 -6.18 8.99
N GLY A 86 -1.24 -5.27 9.72
CA GLY A 86 -0.17 -4.47 9.14
C GLY A 86 0.47 -3.50 10.10
N TRP A 87 1.53 -2.87 9.62
CA TRP A 87 2.27 -1.85 10.35
C TRP A 87 2.81 -0.77 9.43
N ILE A 88 3.08 0.39 10.02
CA ILE A 88 3.73 1.51 9.36
C ILE A 88 5.09 1.72 10.03
N VAL A 89 6.14 1.86 9.23
CA VAL A 89 7.47 2.26 9.68
C VAL A 89 7.71 3.72 9.33
N GLU A 90 8.04 4.53 10.34
CA GLU A 90 8.30 5.96 10.26
C GLU A 90 9.58 6.28 11.03
N GLY A 91 10.68 6.58 10.32
CA GLY A 91 11.98 6.78 10.95
C GLY A 91 12.40 5.58 11.79
N GLU A 92 12.50 5.76 13.11
CA GLU A 92 12.83 4.70 14.06
C GLU A 92 11.62 4.03 14.73
N GLU A 93 10.39 4.41 14.37
CA GLU A 93 9.17 3.87 14.99
C GLU A 93 8.45 2.88 14.06
N VAL A 94 7.99 1.76 14.63
CA VAL A 94 7.11 0.79 13.98
C VAL A 94 5.76 0.83 14.68
N LYS A 95 4.74 1.34 13.99
CA LYS A 95 3.36 1.42 14.47
C LYS A 95 2.60 0.18 14.00
N VAL A 96 2.28 -0.71 14.92
CA VAL A 96 1.56 -1.96 14.67
C VAL A 96 0.07 -1.75 14.92
N TYR A 97 -0.75 -2.12 13.95
CA TYR A 97 -2.21 -2.01 14.00
C TYR A 97 -2.83 -3.37 14.34
N GLU A 98 -3.99 -3.33 14.99
CA GLU A 98 -4.72 -4.53 15.39
C GLU A 98 -5.31 -5.25 14.16
N PRO A 99 -5.23 -6.58 14.10
CA PRO A 99 -5.80 -7.35 13.01
C PRO A 99 -7.32 -7.16 12.89
N ILE A 100 -7.83 -7.21 11.67
CA ILE A 100 -9.25 -7.15 11.36
C ILE A 100 -9.69 -8.43 10.65
N GLY A 101 -10.93 -8.86 10.90
CA GLY A 101 -11.59 -9.87 10.07
C GLY A 101 -11.98 -9.28 8.71
N ILE A 102 -11.76 -10.02 7.63
CA ILE A 102 -12.12 -9.62 6.27
C ILE A 102 -12.86 -10.75 5.54
N SER A 103 -13.85 -10.37 4.75
CA SER A 103 -14.47 -11.25 3.75
C SER A 103 -13.75 -11.15 2.40
N MET A 104 -13.93 -12.17 1.53
CA MET A 104 -13.43 -12.14 0.16
C MET A 104 -13.91 -10.90 -0.62
N GLY A 105 -15.16 -10.49 -0.41
CA GLY A 105 -15.73 -9.30 -1.05
C GLY A 105 -15.06 -8.00 -0.58
N GLN A 106 -14.82 -7.85 0.72
CA GLN A 106 -14.09 -6.70 1.27
C GLN A 106 -12.65 -6.65 0.75
N PHE A 107 -11.99 -7.81 0.65
CA PHE A 107 -10.65 -7.91 0.08
C PHE A 107 -10.63 -7.44 -1.38
N GLY A 108 -11.55 -7.95 -2.22
CA GLY A 108 -11.67 -7.55 -3.62
C GLY A 108 -11.92 -6.04 -3.78
N ALA A 109 -12.89 -5.48 -3.04
CA ALA A 109 -13.18 -4.05 -3.08
C ALA A 109 -11.97 -3.19 -2.67
N THR A 110 -11.22 -3.63 -1.65
CA THR A 110 -9.99 -2.96 -1.21
C THR A 110 -8.93 -3.00 -2.31
N LEU A 111 -8.75 -4.14 -2.99
CA LEU A 111 -7.79 -4.24 -4.09
C LEU A 111 -8.16 -3.38 -5.29
N GLU A 112 -9.45 -3.28 -5.64
CA GLU A 112 -9.91 -2.38 -6.70
C GLU A 112 -9.60 -0.93 -6.36
N GLU A 113 -9.98 -0.49 -5.16
CA GLU A 113 -9.75 0.87 -4.69
C GLU A 113 -8.27 1.24 -4.72
N PHE A 114 -7.42 0.41 -4.08
CA PHE A 114 -5.99 0.69 -4.04
C PHE A 114 -5.33 0.55 -5.41
N GLY A 115 -5.81 -0.36 -6.26
CA GLY A 115 -5.36 -0.46 -7.65
C GLY A 115 -5.48 0.86 -8.41
N ASP A 116 -6.63 1.54 -8.26
CA ASP A 116 -6.87 2.85 -8.87
C ASP A 116 -6.01 3.94 -8.23
N LEU A 117 -5.84 3.93 -6.90
CA LEU A 117 -4.99 4.89 -6.19
C LEU A 117 -3.53 4.77 -6.60
N PHE A 118 -3.00 3.54 -6.70
CA PHE A 118 -1.64 3.30 -7.17
C PHE A 118 -1.47 3.81 -8.60
N TRP A 119 -2.42 3.52 -9.50
CA TRP A 119 -2.35 4.01 -10.88
C TRP A 119 -2.34 5.55 -10.96
N ARG A 120 -3.21 6.22 -10.19
CA ARG A 120 -3.22 7.70 -10.12
C ARG A 120 -1.92 8.26 -9.58
N ALA A 121 -1.37 7.67 -8.52
CA ALA A 121 -0.09 8.08 -7.94
C ALA A 121 1.07 7.88 -8.93
N GLU A 122 1.08 6.79 -9.71
CA GLU A 122 2.07 6.58 -10.76
C GLU A 122 2.03 7.66 -11.83
N ASN A 123 0.83 8.00 -12.31
CA ASN A 123 0.67 9.03 -13.33
C ASN A 123 1.11 10.42 -12.82
N LEU A 124 0.79 10.75 -11.57
CA LEU A 124 1.23 11.99 -10.93
C LEU A 124 2.77 12.07 -10.85
N LEU A 125 3.42 10.97 -10.45
CA LEU A 125 4.88 10.91 -10.37
C LEU A 125 5.54 10.93 -11.75
N ALA A 126 4.91 10.31 -12.75
CA ALA A 126 5.40 10.32 -14.13
C ALA A 126 5.30 11.71 -14.74
N SER A 127 4.19 12.43 -14.56
CA SER A 127 4.01 13.79 -15.10
C SER A 127 5.06 14.75 -14.53
N ARG A 128 5.36 14.66 -13.24
CA ARG A 128 6.40 15.49 -12.60
C ARG A 128 7.78 15.27 -13.18
N LYS A 129 8.14 14.01 -13.42
CA LYS A 129 9.45 13.69 -14.03
C LYS A 129 9.59 14.30 -15.43
N VAL A 130 8.49 14.38 -16.18
CA VAL A 130 8.47 15.04 -17.49
C VAL A 130 8.64 16.55 -17.33
N GLU A 131 7.87 17.18 -16.44
CA GLU A 131 7.98 18.62 -16.14
C GLU A 131 9.37 19.03 -15.65
N GLU A 132 10.01 18.20 -14.81
CA GLU A 132 11.38 18.41 -14.32
C GLU A 132 12.41 18.32 -15.46
N ALA A 133 12.28 17.30 -16.33
CA ALA A 133 13.17 17.13 -17.47
C ALA A 133 13.04 18.26 -18.51
N GLU A 134 11.83 18.80 -18.71
CA GLU A 134 11.60 19.96 -19.58
C GLU A 134 12.29 21.21 -19.03
N ARG A 135 12.20 21.47 -17.71
CA ARG A 135 12.87 22.61 -17.06
C ARG A 135 14.39 22.52 -17.06
N GLU A 136 14.97 21.33 -17.02
CA GLU A 136 16.42 21.13 -17.10
C GLU A 136 16.97 21.30 -18.53
N SER A 137 16.08 21.29 -19.53
CA SER A 137 16.43 21.40 -20.96
C SER A 137 16.30 22.84 -21.52
N GLU A 138 15.78 23.78 -20.73
CA GLU A 138 15.70 25.23 -21.00
C GLU A 138 16.85 26.01 -20.36
#